data_AF-A2EE86-F1
#
_entry.id   AF-A2EE86-F1
#
_cell.length_a   1.000
_cell.length_b   1.000
_cell.length_c   1.000
_cell.angle_alpha   90.00
_cell.angle_beta   90.00
_cell.angle_gamma   90.00
#
_symmetry.space_group_name_H-M   'P 1'
#
loop_
_entity.id
_entity.type
_entity.pdbx_description
1 polymer ?
#
loop_
_entity_poly.entity_id
_entity_poly.type
_entity_poly.pdbx_seq_one_letter_code
_entity_poly.pdbx_strand_id
1 'polypeptide(L)'
;MFYIIVERVKCLHFSSPSDDIWKKFYPDANIDAKINSSQRVTQGNNVFIDSVLFKEFSDTGVIQISTYNPENKVLVSKSSFINCSNRDNGGCIQYSRSGHIIQYKVCSLDPFSPGGSGSHSYIDLRETNEGKDYVIESTFAQSSGKSGAFDHDYGSILLSLINISDSNSKNNVNYVIGYPTTLATVNFSQFKNNTANVTSCFQHLYSEHKFIYCNVVENSIEGSDPLFFIQQPQLTINRCYFKGNKAYYFTEAWGGTAYLSESHFEPDNVFSHTLLNSNPIEMGQIVFDNYYSYCFYLFSLLRKPDKTLVIDNPKINIIHLYSIVSQLL
;
A
#
# COMPACT_ATOMS: atom_id res chain seq x y z
N MET A 1 28.83 7.44 16.74
CA MET A 1 27.85 6.57 16.03
C MET A 1 26.45 6.62 16.65
N PHE A 2 26.29 6.70 17.99
CA PHE A 2 24.98 6.80 18.66
C PHE A 2 24.22 8.12 18.45
N TYR A 3 24.92 9.25 18.29
CA TYR A 3 24.29 10.59 18.14
C TYR A 3 23.49 10.76 16.83
N ILE A 4 23.90 10.06 15.76
CA ILE A 4 23.27 10.12 14.44
C ILE A 4 21.93 9.38 14.42
N ILE A 5 21.75 8.38 15.30
CA ILE A 5 20.51 7.59 15.38
C ILE A 5 19.40 8.40 16.07
N VAL A 6 19.73 9.18 17.10
CA VAL A 6 18.76 9.98 17.87
C VAL A 6 18.16 11.13 17.04
N GLU A 7 18.95 11.78 16.18
CA GLU A 7 18.46 12.83 15.26
C GLU A 7 17.53 12.26 14.18
N ARG A 8 17.79 11.04 13.69
CA ARG A 8 17.00 10.38 12.63
C ARG A 8 15.60 9.95 13.09
N VAL A 9 15.43 9.63 14.38
CA VAL A 9 14.14 9.27 14.97
C VAL A 9 13.20 10.48 15.07
N LYS A 10 13.74 11.70 15.24
CA LYS A 10 12.92 12.93 15.33
C LYS A 10 12.18 13.24 14.02
N CYS A 11 12.72 12.84 12.87
CA CYS A 11 12.07 13.05 11.58
C CYS A 11 10.84 12.15 11.39
N LEU A 12 10.73 11.03 12.12
CA LEU A 12 9.55 10.14 12.10
C LEU A 12 8.41 10.65 13.00
N HIS A 13 8.69 11.67 13.81
CA HIS A 13 7.72 12.26 14.71
C HIS A 13 7.05 13.44 14.00
N PHE A 14 5.80 13.24 13.61
CA PHE A 14 5.03 14.33 13.02
C PHE A 14 4.64 15.34 14.11
N SER A 15 4.36 16.57 13.69
CA SER A 15 3.93 17.66 14.57
C SER A 15 2.67 17.28 15.37
N SER A 16 2.33 18.09 16.37
CA SER A 16 1.19 17.91 17.27
C SER A 16 -0.11 17.46 16.57
N PRO A 17 -0.95 16.64 17.22
CA PRO A 17 -2.14 16.09 16.59
C PRO A 17 -3.12 17.15 16.08
N SER A 18 -3.77 16.91 14.93
CA SER A 18 -4.77 17.82 14.36
C SER A 18 -6.12 17.12 14.21
N ASP A 19 -7.12 17.59 14.98
CA ASP A 19 -8.49 17.08 14.90
C ASP A 19 -9.15 17.38 13.54
N ASP A 20 -8.59 18.32 12.77
CA ASP A 20 -9.03 18.63 11.41
C ASP A 20 -8.90 17.42 10.49
N ILE A 21 -7.90 16.56 10.71
CA ILE A 21 -7.71 15.34 9.92
C ILE A 21 -8.79 14.32 10.23
N TRP A 22 -9.15 14.17 11.52
CA TRP A 22 -10.28 13.32 11.90
C TRP A 22 -11.55 13.79 11.21
N LYS A 23 -11.86 15.09 11.29
CA LYS A 23 -13.07 15.68 10.68
C LYS A 23 -13.07 15.62 9.15
N LYS A 24 -11.92 15.59 8.49
CA LYS A 24 -11.82 15.32 7.03
C LYS A 24 -12.44 13.99 6.65
N PHE A 25 -12.26 12.95 7.46
CA PHE A 25 -12.69 11.59 7.13
C PHE A 25 -13.98 11.16 7.84
N TYR A 26 -14.22 11.69 9.03
CA TYR A 26 -15.34 11.40 9.91
C TYR A 26 -15.95 12.70 10.46
N PRO A 27 -16.59 13.53 9.62
CA PRO A 27 -17.08 14.86 10.00
C PRO A 27 -18.07 14.81 11.17
N ASP A 28 -18.93 13.80 11.19
CA ASP A 28 -20.03 13.70 12.16
C ASP A 28 -19.69 12.84 13.38
N ALA A 29 -18.47 12.26 13.45
CA ALA A 29 -18.06 11.39 14.55
C ALA A 29 -17.24 12.14 15.60
N ASN A 30 -17.41 11.74 16.86
CA ASN A 30 -16.56 12.14 17.97
C ASN A 30 -15.43 11.13 18.17
N ILE A 31 -14.30 11.60 18.69
CA ILE A 31 -13.15 10.78 19.04
C ILE A 31 -13.37 10.27 20.46
N ASP A 32 -13.40 8.95 20.65
CA ASP A 32 -13.50 8.34 21.98
C ASP A 32 -12.12 8.19 22.63
N ALA A 33 -11.11 7.84 21.83
CA ALA A 33 -9.74 7.68 22.28
C ALA A 33 -8.75 8.32 21.31
N LYS A 34 -7.92 9.24 21.83
CA LYS A 34 -6.82 9.85 21.08
C LYS A 34 -5.49 9.29 21.57
N ILE A 35 -4.74 8.68 20.66
CA ILE A 35 -3.48 7.99 20.94
C ILE A 35 -2.36 8.74 20.24
N ASN A 36 -1.45 9.29 21.04
CA ASN A 36 -0.30 10.08 20.61
C ASN A 36 1.01 9.56 21.21
N SER A 37 1.00 8.31 21.67
CA SER A 37 2.15 7.64 22.28
C SER A 37 2.25 6.20 21.77
N SER A 38 3.48 5.67 21.78
CA SER A 38 3.78 4.31 21.32
C SER A 38 3.28 3.27 22.31
N GLN A 39 2.03 2.84 22.15
CA GLN A 39 1.39 1.79 22.95
C GLN A 39 0.53 0.88 22.08
N ARG A 40 0.27 -0.34 22.54
CA ARG A 40 -0.67 -1.25 21.85
C ARG A 40 -2.08 -0.66 21.88
N VAL A 41 -2.82 -0.88 20.80
CA VAL A 41 -4.19 -0.40 20.63
C VAL A 41 -5.10 -1.57 20.38
N THR A 42 -5.96 -1.90 21.36
CA THR A 42 -6.87 -3.04 21.29
C THR A 42 -8.34 -2.67 21.47
N GLN A 43 -8.61 -1.38 21.72
CA GLN A 43 -9.94 -0.88 22.04
C GLN A 43 -10.76 -0.71 20.76
N GLY A 44 -12.00 -1.23 20.77
CA GLY A 44 -12.94 -1.12 19.64
C GLY A 44 -13.96 -0.01 19.81
N ASN A 45 -13.50 1.24 19.90
CA ASN A 45 -14.32 2.47 19.89
C ASN A 45 -13.82 3.41 18.76
N ASN A 46 -14.29 4.66 18.68
CA ASN A 46 -13.72 5.63 17.76
C ASN A 46 -12.30 6.04 18.19
N VAL A 47 -11.29 5.51 17.52
CA VAL A 47 -9.87 5.70 17.87
C VAL A 47 -9.16 6.57 16.84
N PHE A 48 -8.51 7.63 17.32
CA PHE A 48 -7.62 8.47 16.52
C PHE A 48 -6.17 8.29 16.98
N ILE A 49 -5.35 7.68 16.14
CA ILE A 49 -3.91 7.48 16.34
C ILE A 49 -3.20 8.48 15.44
N ASP A 50 -2.47 9.43 16.01
CA ASP A 50 -1.85 10.52 15.24
C ASP A 50 -0.44 10.83 15.72
N SER A 51 0.48 11.02 14.78
CA SER A 51 1.87 11.42 15.06
C SER A 51 2.62 10.44 15.97
N VAL A 52 2.38 9.13 15.83
CA VAL A 52 3.01 8.09 16.67
C VAL A 52 4.10 7.34 15.92
N LEU A 53 5.22 7.09 16.59
CA LEU A 53 6.24 6.13 16.15
C LEU A 53 6.11 4.84 16.95
N PHE A 54 5.70 3.76 16.30
CA PHE A 54 5.73 2.40 16.84
C PHE A 54 7.01 1.71 16.39
N LYS A 55 7.79 1.21 17.35
CA LYS A 55 9.09 0.58 17.07
C LYS A 55 9.26 -0.70 17.88
N GLU A 56 9.75 -1.74 17.23
CA GLU A 56 10.18 -3.01 17.86
C GLU A 56 9.05 -3.74 18.62
N PHE A 57 7.81 -3.61 18.16
CA PHE A 57 6.71 -4.46 18.64
C PHE A 57 6.86 -5.86 18.02
N SER A 58 6.89 -6.89 18.84
CA SER A 58 7.02 -8.27 18.39
C SER A 58 5.86 -9.16 18.83
N ASP A 59 5.69 -10.24 18.08
CA ASP A 59 4.82 -11.38 18.34
C ASP A 59 3.30 -11.15 18.34
N THR A 60 2.82 -9.90 18.46
CA THR A 60 1.36 -9.62 18.54
C THR A 60 0.93 -8.34 17.82
N GLY A 61 1.80 -7.72 17.02
CA GLY A 61 1.53 -6.44 16.37
C GLY A 61 1.30 -5.26 17.33
N VAL A 62 0.76 -4.18 16.78
CA VAL A 62 0.57 -2.90 17.49
C VAL A 62 -0.91 -2.57 17.66
N ILE A 63 -1.63 -2.49 16.55
CA ILE A 63 -3.06 -2.19 16.51
C ILE A 63 -3.78 -3.49 16.25
N GLN A 64 -4.57 -3.95 17.20
CA GLN A 64 -5.21 -5.26 17.21
C GLN A 64 -6.67 -5.11 17.65
N ILE A 65 -7.53 -4.72 16.72
CA ILE A 65 -8.94 -4.44 17.00
C ILE A 65 -9.77 -5.48 16.25
N SER A 66 -10.39 -6.37 16.99
CA SER A 66 -11.17 -7.50 16.43
C SER A 66 -12.57 -7.60 17.03
N THR A 67 -12.99 -6.60 17.79
CA THR A 67 -14.33 -6.55 18.39
C THR A 67 -15.32 -6.09 17.33
N TYR A 68 -16.41 -6.84 17.15
CA TYR A 68 -17.48 -6.43 16.25
C TYR A 68 -18.15 -5.17 16.78
N ASN A 69 -18.04 -4.08 16.03
CA ASN A 69 -18.81 -2.86 16.19
C ASN A 69 -18.85 -2.11 14.85
N PRO A 70 -19.99 -2.12 14.14
CA PRO A 70 -20.10 -1.52 12.81
C PRO A 70 -19.95 0.01 12.81
N GLU A 71 -20.10 0.65 13.97
CA GLU A 71 -19.97 2.10 14.09
C GLU A 71 -18.54 2.56 14.36
N ASN A 72 -17.62 1.63 14.65
CA ASN A 72 -16.24 1.97 14.96
C ASN A 72 -15.56 2.71 13.82
N LYS A 73 -14.87 3.78 14.17
CA LYS A 73 -14.06 4.58 13.25
C LYS A 73 -12.64 4.65 13.77
N VAL A 74 -11.69 4.10 13.00
CA VAL A 74 -10.28 4.10 13.33
C VAL A 74 -9.54 4.93 12.31
N LEU A 75 -8.83 5.97 12.76
CA LEU A 75 -7.94 6.75 11.92
C LEU A 75 -6.51 6.61 12.43
N VAL A 76 -5.64 6.06 11.60
CA VAL A 76 -4.20 6.06 11.80
C VAL A 76 -3.61 7.13 10.88
N SER A 77 -3.21 8.25 11.45
CA SER A 77 -2.70 9.41 10.73
C SER A 77 -1.23 9.63 11.06
N LYS A 78 -0.43 10.02 10.05
CA LYS A 78 0.93 10.55 10.24
C LYS A 78 1.74 9.71 11.24
N SER A 79 1.72 8.39 11.08
CA SER A 79 2.31 7.47 12.06
C SER A 79 3.28 6.52 11.36
N SER A 80 4.31 6.10 12.10
CA SER A 80 5.38 5.27 11.58
C SER A 80 5.44 3.94 12.32
N PHE A 81 5.71 2.86 11.59
CA PHE A 81 5.88 1.50 12.11
C PHE A 81 7.25 0.98 11.70
N ILE A 82 8.09 0.59 12.66
CA ILE A 82 9.44 0.10 12.38
C ILE A 82 9.67 -1.21 13.10
N ASN A 83 10.01 -2.25 12.34
CA ASN A 83 10.31 -3.59 12.86
C ASN A 83 9.17 -4.11 13.74
N CYS A 84 7.93 -3.90 13.28
CA CYS A 84 6.73 -4.39 13.95
C CYS A 84 6.38 -5.77 13.38
N SER A 85 6.02 -6.71 14.25
CA SER A 85 5.65 -8.05 13.83
C SER A 85 4.51 -8.66 14.64
N ASN A 86 3.79 -9.57 13.97
CA ASN A 86 2.75 -10.42 14.53
C ASN A 86 2.94 -11.84 13.97
N ARG A 87 2.78 -12.88 14.80
CA ARG A 87 2.84 -14.27 14.31
C ARG A 87 1.65 -14.62 13.42
N ASP A 88 0.53 -13.96 13.69
CA ASP A 88 -0.73 -14.09 12.95
C ASP A 88 -0.83 -12.97 11.91
N ASN A 89 -2.05 -12.63 11.50
CA ASN A 89 -2.31 -11.62 10.48
C ASN A 89 -1.99 -10.20 10.99
N GLY A 90 -1.58 -9.31 10.08
CA GLY A 90 -1.40 -7.90 10.42
C GLY A 90 -0.18 -7.67 11.30
N GLY A 91 1.02 -7.69 10.71
CA GLY A 91 2.28 -7.51 11.47
C GLY A 91 2.35 -6.19 12.23
N CYS A 92 1.74 -5.12 11.70
CA CYS A 92 1.52 -3.86 12.41
C CYS A 92 0.06 -3.73 12.88
N ILE A 93 -0.88 -3.92 11.95
CA ILE A 93 -2.30 -3.63 12.10
C ILE A 93 -3.13 -4.87 11.76
N GLN A 94 -3.90 -5.36 12.73
CA GLN A 94 -4.99 -6.29 12.51
C GLN A 94 -6.29 -5.58 12.88
N TYR A 95 -7.15 -5.35 11.90
CA TYR A 95 -8.47 -4.75 12.10
C TYR A 95 -9.53 -5.67 11.49
N SER A 96 -10.44 -6.20 12.30
CA SER A 96 -11.37 -7.24 11.82
C SER A 96 -12.78 -7.12 12.39
N ARG A 97 -13.71 -7.79 11.70
CA ARG A 97 -15.15 -7.94 11.93
C ARG A 97 -16.03 -6.83 11.36
N SER A 98 -15.82 -5.56 11.72
CA SER A 98 -16.67 -4.46 11.24
C SER A 98 -16.12 -3.07 11.53
N GLY A 99 -16.73 -2.06 10.89
CA GLY A 99 -16.45 -0.64 11.12
C GLY A 99 -15.68 0.01 9.98
N HIS A 100 -14.88 1.02 10.30
CA HIS A 100 -14.14 1.82 9.35
C HIS A 100 -12.70 1.98 9.82
N ILE A 101 -11.74 1.82 8.92
CA ILE A 101 -10.34 2.10 9.17
C ILE A 101 -9.74 2.91 8.02
N ILE A 102 -9.01 3.95 8.38
CA ILE A 102 -8.29 4.81 7.44
C ILE A 102 -6.84 4.92 7.90
N GLN A 103 -5.92 4.63 7.00
CA GLN A 103 -4.48 4.81 7.15
C GLN A 103 -4.07 5.99 6.27
N TYR A 104 -3.72 7.12 6.87
CA TYR A 104 -3.40 8.36 6.16
C TYR A 104 -2.00 8.85 6.52
N LYS A 105 -1.11 9.00 5.55
CA LYS A 105 0.30 9.37 5.80
C LYS A 105 0.99 8.40 6.76
N VAL A 106 0.70 7.12 6.61
CA VAL A 106 1.32 6.04 7.37
C VAL A 106 2.57 5.58 6.66
N CYS A 107 3.63 5.32 7.43
CA CYS A 107 4.88 4.81 6.90
C CYS A 107 5.31 3.53 7.65
N SER A 108 5.73 2.49 6.94
CA SER A 108 6.24 1.27 7.55
C SER A 108 7.58 0.85 6.95
N LEU A 109 8.45 0.32 7.82
CA LEU A 109 9.74 -0.25 7.45
C LEU A 109 9.92 -1.58 8.15
N ASP A 110 10.27 -2.58 7.36
CA ASP A 110 10.54 -3.95 7.82
C ASP A 110 9.41 -4.55 8.69
N PRO A 111 8.13 -4.41 8.28
CA PRO A 111 7.05 -5.12 8.97
C PRO A 111 7.08 -6.61 8.61
N PHE A 112 6.79 -7.47 9.58
CA PHE A 112 6.95 -8.92 9.43
C PHE A 112 5.75 -9.72 9.95
N SER A 113 5.23 -10.64 9.12
CA SER A 113 4.25 -11.66 9.54
C SER A 113 4.63 -13.05 9.00
N PRO A 114 5.24 -13.93 9.82
CA PRO A 114 5.78 -15.21 9.35
C PRO A 114 4.71 -16.23 8.93
N GLY A 115 3.55 -16.21 9.59
CA GLY A 115 2.47 -17.19 9.41
C GLY A 115 1.15 -16.60 8.90
N GLY A 116 0.99 -15.28 9.00
CA GLY A 116 -0.24 -14.58 8.68
C GLY A 116 -0.21 -13.81 7.37
N SER A 117 -1.33 -13.16 7.12
CA SER A 117 -1.55 -12.30 5.97
C SER A 117 -1.31 -10.82 6.32
N GLY A 118 -0.87 -10.02 5.35
CA GLY A 118 -0.72 -8.57 5.51
C GLY A 118 0.37 -8.22 6.53
N SER A 119 1.63 -8.29 6.10
CA SER A 119 2.79 -8.00 6.96
C SER A 119 2.72 -6.61 7.59
N HIS A 120 2.22 -5.58 6.89
CA HIS A 120 1.85 -4.31 7.54
C HIS A 120 0.44 -4.38 8.09
N SER A 121 -0.58 -4.55 7.24
CA SER A 121 -1.98 -4.54 7.68
C SER A 121 -2.82 -5.66 7.10
N TYR A 122 -3.56 -6.32 7.98
CA TYR A 122 -4.65 -7.24 7.66
C TYR A 122 -5.97 -6.61 8.08
N ILE A 123 -6.86 -6.41 7.12
CA ILE A 123 -8.16 -5.78 7.32
C ILE A 123 -9.25 -6.74 6.83
N ASP A 124 -10.25 -7.03 7.66
CA ASP A 124 -11.36 -7.92 7.29
C ASP A 124 -12.69 -7.35 7.83
N LEU A 125 -13.49 -6.74 6.96
CA LEU A 125 -14.73 -6.01 7.31
C LEU A 125 -16.03 -6.79 7.01
N ARG A 126 -16.00 -8.13 7.00
CA ARG A 126 -17.11 -9.05 6.63
C ARG A 126 -18.53 -8.61 6.96
N GLU A 127 -18.76 -8.06 8.14
CA GLU A 127 -20.10 -7.83 8.66
C GLU A 127 -20.62 -6.40 8.38
N THR A 128 -19.89 -5.58 7.62
CA THR A 128 -20.29 -4.23 7.22
C THR A 128 -20.14 -3.99 5.73
N ASN A 129 -21.26 -3.91 5.01
CA ASN A 129 -21.27 -3.70 3.57
C ASN A 129 -20.74 -2.31 3.12
N GLU A 130 -20.46 -1.37 4.02
CA GLU A 130 -20.06 0.01 3.67
C GLU A 130 -18.92 0.56 4.54
N GLY A 131 -18.20 -0.31 5.25
CA GLY A 131 -17.00 0.07 6.00
C GLY A 131 -15.97 0.75 5.10
N LYS A 132 -15.28 1.79 5.59
CA LYS A 132 -14.18 2.41 4.83
C LYS A 132 -12.92 1.61 5.13
N ASP A 133 -12.20 1.20 4.11
CA ASP A 133 -10.85 0.64 4.22
C ASP A 133 -9.91 1.40 3.29
N TYR A 134 -9.39 2.52 3.78
CA TYR A 134 -8.62 3.44 2.94
C TYR A 134 -7.16 3.49 3.39
N VAL A 135 -6.25 3.44 2.43
CA VAL A 135 -4.83 3.75 2.60
C VAL A 135 -4.47 4.88 1.66
N ILE A 136 -4.09 6.03 2.21
CA ILE A 136 -3.94 7.28 1.45
C ILE A 136 -2.59 7.92 1.78
N GLU A 137 -1.86 8.36 0.75
CA GLU A 137 -0.61 9.13 0.88
C GLU A 137 0.43 8.43 1.78
N SER A 138 0.62 7.12 1.61
CA SER A 138 1.34 6.26 2.58
C SER A 138 2.48 5.46 1.92
N THR A 139 3.46 4.98 2.70
CA THR A 139 4.65 4.29 2.18
C THR A 139 5.01 3.05 3.00
N PHE A 140 5.26 1.93 2.33
CA PHE A 140 5.51 0.63 2.94
C PHE A 140 6.74 0.04 2.29
N ALA A 141 7.77 -0.25 3.08
CA ALA A 141 9.04 -0.71 2.56
C ALA A 141 9.51 -1.95 3.32
N GLN A 142 10.16 -2.86 2.59
CA GLN A 142 10.78 -4.06 3.18
C GLN A 142 9.77 -4.95 3.92
N SER A 143 8.52 -4.95 3.45
CA SER A 143 7.49 -5.85 3.98
C SER A 143 7.89 -7.29 3.69
N SER A 144 7.81 -8.15 4.72
CA SER A 144 8.20 -9.55 4.57
C SER A 144 7.36 -10.54 5.39
N GLY A 145 7.43 -11.81 5.01
CA GLY A 145 6.70 -12.88 5.67
C GLY A 145 5.97 -13.81 4.70
N LYS A 146 4.79 -14.29 5.10
CA LYS A 146 3.98 -15.19 4.29
C LYS A 146 3.29 -14.46 3.13
N SER A 147 2.69 -13.28 3.37
CA SER A 147 2.12 -12.45 2.31
C SER A 147 2.59 -10.99 2.40
N GLY A 148 2.02 -10.15 1.53
CA GLY A 148 2.56 -8.85 1.16
C GLY A 148 2.34 -7.79 2.22
N ALA A 149 2.50 -6.52 1.85
CA ALA A 149 2.24 -5.42 2.78
C ALA A 149 0.80 -5.45 3.28
N PHE A 150 -0.16 -5.74 2.40
CA PHE A 150 -1.59 -5.70 2.70
C PHE A 150 -2.31 -6.99 2.37
N ASP A 151 -3.33 -7.26 3.18
CA ASP A 151 -4.39 -8.20 2.86
C ASP A 151 -5.70 -7.61 3.40
N HIS A 152 -6.49 -7.07 2.48
CA HIS A 152 -7.67 -6.23 2.73
C HIS A 152 -8.90 -6.89 2.13
N ASP A 153 -9.82 -7.29 2.99
CA ASP A 153 -11.07 -7.96 2.63
C ASP A 153 -12.28 -7.13 3.08
N TYR A 154 -13.27 -7.01 2.19
CA TYR A 154 -14.56 -6.34 2.41
C TYR A 154 -14.50 -4.81 2.58
N GLY A 155 -15.68 -4.19 2.56
CA GLY A 155 -15.84 -2.75 2.63
C GLY A 155 -15.51 -2.02 1.32
N SER A 156 -15.46 -0.70 1.41
CA SER A 156 -15.02 0.20 0.35
C SER A 156 -13.51 0.34 0.43
N ILE A 157 -12.79 -0.33 -0.46
CA ILE A 157 -11.32 -0.40 -0.44
C ILE A 157 -10.73 0.66 -1.37
N LEU A 158 -9.89 1.53 -0.83
CA LEU A 158 -9.18 2.58 -1.57
C LEU A 158 -7.69 2.60 -1.22
N LEU A 159 -6.83 2.29 -2.17
CA LEU A 159 -5.38 2.46 -2.06
C LEU A 159 -4.95 3.62 -2.98
N SER A 160 -4.65 4.78 -2.41
CA SER A 160 -4.41 5.99 -3.20
C SER A 160 -3.11 6.68 -2.80
N LEU A 161 -2.28 7.05 -3.77
CA LEU A 161 -1.01 7.72 -3.51
C LEU A 161 -0.13 6.90 -2.55
N ILE A 162 -0.03 5.59 -2.77
CA ILE A 162 0.78 4.69 -1.95
C ILE A 162 2.06 4.22 -2.65
N ASN A 163 3.11 3.97 -1.88
CA ASN A 163 4.31 3.28 -2.36
C ASN A 163 4.50 1.98 -1.60
N ILE A 164 4.65 0.87 -2.31
CA ILE A 164 5.12 -0.40 -1.75
C ILE A 164 6.42 -0.75 -2.46
N SER A 165 7.52 -0.86 -1.71
CA SER A 165 8.82 -1.13 -2.30
C SER A 165 9.72 -2.07 -1.52
N ASP A 166 10.66 -2.68 -2.23
CA ASP A 166 11.72 -3.52 -1.68
C ASP A 166 11.17 -4.65 -0.77
N SER A 167 9.95 -5.12 -1.06
CA SER A 167 9.26 -6.12 -0.25
C SER A 167 9.52 -7.53 -0.79
N ASN A 168 9.48 -8.52 0.09
CA ASN A 168 9.70 -9.92 -0.27
C ASN A 168 8.77 -10.84 0.53
N SER A 169 7.92 -11.58 -0.16
CA SER A 169 6.95 -12.49 0.47
C SER A 169 7.01 -13.89 -0.10
N LYS A 170 6.63 -14.87 0.72
CA LYS A 170 6.50 -16.26 0.27
C LYS A 170 5.36 -16.46 -0.73
N ASN A 171 4.22 -15.80 -0.52
CA ASN A 171 3.05 -15.86 -1.41
C ASN A 171 2.96 -14.52 -2.18
N ASN A 172 1.93 -13.72 -1.92
CA ASN A 172 1.73 -12.45 -2.64
C ASN A 172 2.58 -11.33 -2.04
N VAL A 173 3.22 -10.46 -2.83
CA VAL A 173 4.19 -9.48 -2.26
C VAL A 173 3.68 -8.06 -2.02
N ASN A 174 2.76 -7.54 -2.84
CA ASN A 174 2.30 -6.16 -2.67
C ASN A 174 1.03 -6.11 -1.84
N TYR A 175 -0.07 -6.60 -2.40
CA TYR A 175 -1.35 -6.59 -1.72
C TYR A 175 -2.27 -7.71 -2.19
N VAL A 176 -3.21 -8.04 -1.31
CA VAL A 176 -4.45 -8.75 -1.63
C VAL A 176 -5.62 -7.79 -1.37
N ILE A 177 -6.53 -7.67 -2.34
CA ILE A 177 -7.82 -7.00 -2.18
C ILE A 177 -8.91 -8.02 -2.52
N GLY A 178 -9.74 -8.37 -1.55
CA GLY A 178 -10.80 -9.34 -1.72
C GLY A 178 -12.18 -8.86 -1.30
N TYR A 179 -13.19 -9.37 -2.01
CA TYR A 179 -14.61 -9.20 -1.67
C TYR A 179 -15.05 -7.75 -1.39
N PRO A 180 -14.57 -6.73 -2.14
CA PRO A 180 -14.99 -5.36 -1.85
C PRO A 180 -16.50 -5.24 -2.10
N THR A 181 -17.17 -4.50 -1.23
CA THR A 181 -18.62 -4.33 -1.28
C THR A 181 -19.03 -3.28 -2.29
N THR A 182 -18.09 -2.42 -2.64
CA THR A 182 -18.16 -1.42 -3.71
C THR A 182 -16.95 -1.58 -4.64
N LEU A 183 -16.80 -0.69 -5.62
CA LEU A 183 -15.63 -0.67 -6.51
C LEU A 183 -14.34 -0.45 -5.71
N ALA A 184 -13.46 -1.45 -5.68
CA ALA A 184 -12.12 -1.28 -5.14
C ALA A 184 -11.24 -0.47 -6.09
N THR A 185 -10.50 0.50 -5.58
CA THR A 185 -9.65 1.38 -6.40
C THR A 185 -8.23 1.46 -5.87
N VAL A 186 -7.27 1.19 -6.74
CA VAL A 186 -5.85 1.47 -6.56
C VAL A 186 -5.47 2.56 -7.56
N ASN A 187 -4.99 3.71 -7.08
CA ASN A 187 -4.62 4.81 -7.98
C ASN A 187 -3.41 5.63 -7.54
N PHE A 188 -2.77 6.28 -8.51
CA PHE A 188 -1.66 7.21 -8.30
C PHE A 188 -0.53 6.61 -7.44
N SER A 189 -0.29 5.31 -7.60
CA SER A 189 0.53 4.52 -6.68
C SER A 189 1.77 3.95 -7.35
N GLN A 190 2.77 3.62 -6.54
CA GLN A 190 4.04 3.08 -6.99
C GLN A 190 4.32 1.72 -6.33
N PHE A 191 4.67 0.74 -7.16
CA PHE A 191 5.07 -0.59 -6.74
C PHE A 191 6.45 -0.86 -7.31
N LYS A 192 7.48 -0.85 -6.47
CA LYS A 192 8.88 -0.92 -6.93
C LYS A 192 9.69 -2.03 -6.28
N ASN A 193 10.36 -2.84 -7.09
CA ASN A 193 11.36 -3.81 -6.61
C ASN A 193 10.80 -4.79 -5.57
N ASN A 194 9.61 -5.33 -5.83
CA ASN A 194 8.98 -6.30 -4.94
C ASN A 194 9.09 -7.71 -5.53
N THR A 195 9.34 -8.71 -4.67
CA THR A 195 9.51 -10.11 -5.09
C THR A 195 8.55 -11.05 -4.38
N ALA A 196 7.78 -11.83 -5.13
CA ALA A 196 6.92 -12.89 -4.60
C ALA A 196 7.43 -14.27 -5.05
N ASN A 197 7.39 -15.25 -4.16
CA ASN A 197 7.87 -16.60 -4.49
C ASN A 197 6.79 -17.50 -5.10
N VAL A 198 5.51 -17.27 -4.79
CA VAL A 198 4.37 -17.97 -5.41
C VAL A 198 3.15 -17.05 -5.53
N THR A 199 2.25 -17.38 -6.46
CA THR A 199 0.95 -16.73 -6.70
C THR A 199 0.99 -15.43 -7.52
N SER A 200 1.32 -14.26 -6.95
CA SER A 200 1.35 -12.99 -7.71
C SER A 200 1.92 -11.81 -6.94
N CYS A 201 2.10 -10.66 -7.61
CA CYS A 201 2.39 -9.40 -6.94
C CYS A 201 1.10 -8.76 -6.43
N PHE A 202 0.07 -8.83 -7.25
CA PHE A 202 -1.22 -8.19 -7.03
C PHE A 202 -2.31 -9.25 -7.10
N GLN A 203 -3.11 -9.36 -6.05
CA GLN A 203 -4.23 -10.29 -6.01
C GLN A 203 -5.54 -9.51 -5.89
N HIS A 204 -6.43 -9.73 -6.86
CA HIS A 204 -7.76 -9.13 -6.93
C HIS A 204 -8.81 -10.23 -6.92
N LEU A 205 -9.65 -10.26 -5.89
CA LEU A 205 -10.65 -11.31 -5.67
C LEU A 205 -12.05 -10.71 -5.61
N TYR A 206 -12.97 -11.23 -6.43
CA TYR A 206 -14.41 -10.90 -6.46
C TYR A 206 -14.74 -9.41 -6.73
N SER A 207 -15.97 -9.11 -7.19
CA SER A 207 -16.46 -7.74 -7.43
C SER A 207 -15.65 -6.92 -8.47
N GLU A 208 -15.87 -5.62 -8.59
CA GLU A 208 -15.16 -4.77 -9.58
C GLU A 208 -13.94 -4.08 -8.97
N HIS A 209 -12.86 -3.96 -9.76
CA HIS A 209 -11.59 -3.36 -9.35
C HIS A 209 -11.04 -2.40 -10.42
N LYS A 210 -10.40 -1.32 -9.96
CA LYS A 210 -9.63 -0.39 -10.79
C LYS A 210 -8.19 -0.29 -10.31
N PHE A 211 -7.26 -0.36 -11.26
CA PHE A 211 -5.84 -0.12 -11.06
C PHE A 211 -5.39 0.93 -12.09
N ILE A 212 -5.28 2.20 -11.65
CA ILE A 212 -5.18 3.32 -12.59
C ILE A 212 -4.09 4.32 -12.21
N TYR A 213 -3.39 4.88 -13.19
CA TYR A 213 -2.32 5.87 -12.94
C TYR A 213 -1.22 5.36 -12.00
N CYS A 214 -0.83 4.09 -12.14
CA CYS A 214 0.17 3.46 -11.28
C CYS A 214 1.48 3.22 -12.02
N ASN A 215 2.58 3.27 -11.27
CA ASN A 215 3.89 2.78 -11.69
C ASN A 215 4.12 1.38 -11.13
N VAL A 216 4.46 0.43 -12.00
CA VAL A 216 4.83 -0.94 -11.62
C VAL A 216 6.22 -1.20 -12.18
N VAL A 217 7.22 -1.15 -11.32
CA VAL A 217 8.64 -1.08 -11.71
C VAL A 217 9.45 -2.18 -11.01
N GLU A 218 10.16 -3.00 -11.78
CA GLU A 218 11.12 -4.00 -11.26
C GLU A 218 10.47 -5.03 -10.30
N ASN A 219 9.18 -5.30 -10.43
CA ASN A 219 8.54 -6.34 -9.62
C ASN A 219 8.79 -7.70 -10.25
N SER A 220 9.05 -8.72 -9.43
CA SER A 220 9.34 -10.06 -9.92
C SER A 220 8.58 -11.16 -9.19
N ILE A 221 8.22 -12.19 -9.94
CA ILE A 221 7.63 -13.43 -9.42
C ILE A 221 8.57 -14.57 -9.73
N GLU A 222 8.90 -15.38 -8.72
CA GLU A 222 9.61 -16.64 -8.94
C GLU A 222 8.64 -17.70 -9.50
N GLY A 223 9.05 -18.44 -10.53
CA GLY A 223 8.26 -19.55 -11.07
C GLY A 223 7.33 -19.18 -12.24
N SER A 224 6.21 -19.88 -12.35
CA SER A 224 5.28 -19.83 -13.49
C SER A 224 4.03 -18.96 -13.25
N ASP A 225 4.10 -18.07 -12.26
CA ASP A 225 2.96 -17.32 -11.74
C ASP A 225 2.78 -15.95 -12.42
N PRO A 226 1.56 -15.37 -12.38
CA PRO A 226 1.24 -14.08 -12.98
C PRO A 226 1.69 -12.87 -12.14
N LEU A 227 1.89 -11.72 -12.79
CA LEU A 227 2.04 -10.46 -12.07
C LEU A 227 0.74 -10.04 -11.37
N PHE A 228 -0.39 -10.17 -12.08
CA PHE A 228 -1.76 -9.95 -11.56
C PHE A 228 -2.56 -11.25 -11.55
N PHE A 229 -3.04 -11.64 -10.36
CA PHE A 229 -3.97 -12.76 -10.21
C PHE A 229 -5.39 -12.26 -9.95
N ILE A 230 -6.36 -12.80 -10.69
CA ILE A 230 -7.72 -12.28 -10.81
C ILE A 230 -8.70 -13.43 -10.61
N GLN A 231 -9.40 -13.50 -9.48
CA GLN A 231 -10.36 -14.59 -9.21
C GLN A 231 -11.79 -14.08 -9.04
N GLN A 232 -12.59 -14.23 -10.12
CA GLN A 232 -13.97 -13.75 -10.25
C GLN A 232 -14.22 -12.22 -10.41
N PRO A 233 -13.26 -11.27 -10.29
CA PRO A 233 -13.59 -9.87 -10.50
C PRO A 233 -13.50 -9.46 -11.97
N GLN A 234 -14.01 -8.26 -12.23
CA GLN A 234 -13.60 -7.45 -13.38
C GLN A 234 -12.50 -6.47 -12.92
N LEU A 235 -11.29 -6.61 -13.46
CA LEU A 235 -10.16 -5.71 -13.21
C LEU A 235 -9.95 -4.78 -14.42
N THR A 236 -9.97 -3.47 -14.18
CA THR A 236 -9.56 -2.47 -15.19
C THR A 236 -8.19 -1.90 -14.84
N ILE A 237 -7.22 -2.12 -15.72
CA ILE A 237 -5.87 -1.56 -15.68
C ILE A 237 -5.79 -0.45 -16.73
N ASN A 238 -5.62 0.80 -16.29
CA ASN A 238 -5.64 1.95 -17.20
C ASN A 238 -4.57 2.99 -16.88
N ARG A 239 -3.93 3.57 -17.90
CA ARG A 239 -2.96 4.67 -17.73
C ARG A 239 -1.83 4.34 -16.76
N CYS A 240 -1.32 3.10 -16.83
CA CYS A 240 -0.24 2.62 -15.98
C CYS A 240 1.08 2.54 -16.76
N TYR A 241 2.19 2.68 -16.02
CA TYR A 241 3.54 2.55 -16.55
C TYR A 241 4.22 1.30 -15.98
N PHE A 242 4.68 0.42 -16.86
CA PHE A 242 5.33 -0.85 -16.53
C PHE A 242 6.77 -0.86 -17.01
N LYS A 243 7.73 -1.15 -16.12
CA LYS A 243 9.16 -1.24 -16.45
C LYS A 243 9.86 -2.37 -15.72
N GLY A 244 10.66 -3.16 -16.42
CA GLY A 244 11.58 -4.15 -15.82
C GLY A 244 10.91 -5.25 -14.99
N ASN A 245 9.59 -5.46 -15.13
CA ASN A 245 8.89 -6.48 -14.36
C ASN A 245 9.14 -7.87 -14.95
N LYS A 246 9.15 -8.90 -14.10
CA LYS A 246 9.42 -10.28 -14.49
C LYS A 246 8.37 -11.21 -13.89
N ALA A 247 7.54 -11.80 -14.73
CA ALA A 247 6.58 -12.83 -14.33
C ALA A 247 6.32 -13.75 -15.52
N TYR A 248 5.77 -14.94 -15.30
CA TYR A 248 5.49 -15.81 -16.44
C TYR A 248 4.30 -15.28 -17.26
N TYR A 249 3.25 -14.81 -16.59
CA TYR A 249 2.12 -14.13 -17.22
C TYR A 249 2.01 -12.69 -16.73
N PHE A 250 1.52 -11.78 -17.59
CA PHE A 250 1.10 -10.47 -17.10
C PHE A 250 -0.13 -10.60 -16.19
N THR A 251 -1.14 -11.37 -16.61
CA THR A 251 -2.38 -11.60 -15.88
C THR A 251 -2.79 -13.06 -15.97
N GLU A 252 -3.35 -13.61 -14.90
CA GLU A 252 -4.12 -14.86 -14.92
C GLU A 252 -5.51 -14.62 -14.31
N ALA A 253 -6.55 -15.13 -14.96
CA ALA A 253 -7.94 -14.90 -14.56
C ALA A 253 -8.70 -16.22 -14.38
N TRP A 254 -9.25 -16.43 -13.18
CA TRP A 254 -10.07 -17.58 -12.79
C TRP A 254 -11.51 -17.13 -12.58
N GLY A 255 -12.32 -17.23 -13.65
CA GLY A 255 -13.72 -16.77 -13.63
C GLY A 255 -13.89 -15.25 -13.59
N GLY A 256 -12.80 -14.48 -13.70
CA GLY A 256 -12.80 -13.02 -13.81
C GLY A 256 -12.40 -12.55 -15.21
N THR A 257 -12.27 -11.23 -15.40
CA THR A 257 -11.77 -10.63 -16.65
C THR A 257 -10.87 -9.45 -16.35
N ALA A 258 -9.83 -9.27 -17.16
CA ALA A 258 -8.94 -8.13 -17.10
C ALA A 258 -9.10 -7.28 -18.37
N TYR A 259 -9.13 -5.96 -18.19
CA TYR A 259 -9.10 -4.99 -19.28
C TYR A 259 -7.86 -4.11 -19.13
N LEU A 260 -7.03 -4.04 -20.15
CA LEU A 260 -5.85 -3.19 -20.19
C LEU A 260 -6.04 -2.13 -21.28
N SER A 261 -5.86 -0.86 -20.92
CA SER A 261 -5.94 0.24 -21.87
C SER A 261 -5.01 1.39 -21.52
N GLU A 262 -4.65 2.16 -22.54
CA GLU A 262 -3.92 3.42 -22.42
C GLU A 262 -2.69 3.32 -21.50
N SER A 263 -2.02 2.17 -21.47
CA SER A 263 -0.88 1.91 -20.60
C SER A 263 0.40 1.82 -21.41
N HIS A 264 1.56 1.90 -20.75
CA HIS A 264 2.87 1.84 -21.38
C HIS A 264 3.73 0.74 -20.78
N PHE A 265 4.44 0.01 -21.65
CA PHE A 265 5.37 -1.04 -21.28
C PHE A 265 6.73 -0.73 -21.88
N GLU A 266 7.72 -0.59 -21.01
CA GLU A 266 9.11 -0.55 -21.46
C GLU A 266 9.55 -1.93 -22.03
N PRO A 267 10.52 -1.98 -22.95
CA PRO A 267 10.96 -3.22 -23.59
C PRO A 267 11.61 -4.24 -22.64
N ASP A 268 12.00 -3.83 -21.44
CA ASP A 268 12.68 -4.64 -20.45
C ASP A 268 11.73 -5.46 -19.55
N ASN A 269 10.41 -5.35 -19.74
CA ASN A 269 9.45 -6.24 -19.12
C ASN A 269 9.51 -7.64 -19.73
N VAL A 270 9.47 -8.67 -18.89
CA VAL A 270 9.57 -10.08 -19.29
C VAL A 270 8.29 -10.81 -18.89
N PHE A 271 7.46 -11.12 -19.89
CA PHE A 271 6.24 -11.92 -19.77
C PHE A 271 6.14 -12.90 -20.96
N SER A 272 5.67 -14.12 -20.72
CA SER A 272 5.37 -15.07 -21.80
C SER A 272 4.11 -14.66 -22.57
N HIS A 273 3.15 -14.05 -21.86
CA HIS A 273 1.92 -13.54 -22.46
C HIS A 273 1.52 -12.20 -21.81
N THR A 274 1.13 -11.25 -22.64
CA THR A 274 0.61 -9.94 -22.23
C THR A 274 -0.84 -9.81 -22.67
N LEU A 275 -1.64 -9.09 -21.88
CA LEU A 275 -3.00 -8.73 -22.26
C LEU A 275 -2.98 -7.72 -23.43
N LEU A 276 -4.03 -7.73 -24.27
CA LEU A 276 -4.19 -6.70 -25.29
C LEU A 276 -4.37 -5.33 -24.64
N ASN A 277 -3.41 -4.44 -24.87
CA ASN A 277 -3.47 -3.05 -24.43
C ASN A 277 -4.25 -2.22 -25.45
N SER A 278 -5.49 -1.85 -25.11
CA SER A 278 -6.34 -1.03 -25.99
C SER A 278 -5.88 0.42 -25.96
N ASN A 279 -5.61 1.01 -27.14
CA ASN A 279 -5.08 2.37 -27.29
C ASN A 279 -3.76 2.58 -26.51
N PRO A 280 -2.70 1.80 -26.78
CA PRO A 280 -1.43 1.94 -26.06
C PRO A 280 -0.89 3.36 -26.23
N ILE A 281 -0.32 3.91 -25.16
CA ILE A 281 0.27 5.25 -25.17
C ILE A 281 1.77 5.16 -24.90
N GLU A 282 2.50 6.15 -25.39
CA GLU A 282 3.85 6.42 -24.94
C GLU A 282 3.79 7.36 -23.73
N MET A 283 4.34 6.93 -22.59
CA MET A 283 4.44 7.78 -21.40
C MET A 283 5.70 7.41 -20.62
N GLY A 284 6.30 8.41 -19.97
CA GLY A 284 7.34 8.15 -18.98
C GLY A 284 6.74 7.65 -17.65
N GLN A 285 7.63 7.25 -16.75
CA GLN A 285 7.24 6.96 -15.37
C GLN A 285 6.46 8.15 -14.78
N ILE A 286 5.33 7.87 -14.15
CA ILE A 286 4.48 8.89 -13.54
C ILE A 286 5.23 9.49 -12.36
N VAL A 287 5.47 10.80 -12.40
CA VAL A 287 6.10 11.51 -11.29
C VAL A 287 5.01 11.96 -10.33
N PHE A 288 5.06 11.47 -9.10
CA PHE A 288 4.17 11.91 -8.05
C PHE A 288 4.86 13.02 -7.24
N ASP A 289 4.46 14.27 -7.47
CA ASP A 289 5.07 15.43 -6.82
C ASP A 289 4.93 15.37 -5.28
N ASN A 290 6.08 15.40 -4.61
CA ASN A 290 6.31 15.87 -3.24
C ASN A 290 5.56 15.26 -2.02
N TYR A 291 4.69 14.27 -2.14
CA TYR A 291 4.12 13.60 -0.95
C TYR A 291 4.89 12.34 -0.52
N TYR A 292 5.63 11.72 -1.44
CA TYR A 292 6.56 10.61 -1.16
C TYR A 292 7.87 11.06 -0.52
N SER A 293 8.25 12.33 -0.71
CA SER A 293 9.60 12.80 -0.40
C SER A 293 9.92 12.69 1.09
N TYR A 294 8.98 12.91 2.01
CA TYR A 294 9.31 12.86 3.43
C TYR A 294 9.60 11.44 3.89
N CYS A 295 8.68 10.48 3.71
CA CYS A 295 8.91 9.09 4.14
C CYS A 295 10.02 8.39 3.33
N PHE A 296 10.14 8.65 2.03
CA PHE A 296 11.23 8.09 1.21
C PHE A 296 12.59 8.69 1.57
N TYR A 297 12.68 10.01 1.80
CA TYR A 297 13.90 10.65 2.33
C TYR A 297 14.27 10.06 3.69
N LEU A 298 13.28 9.87 4.57
CA LEU A 298 13.45 9.22 5.87
C LEU A 298 13.99 7.79 5.76
N PHE A 299 13.44 6.95 4.88
CA PHE A 299 13.93 5.59 4.67
C PHE A 299 15.32 5.57 4.02
N SER A 300 15.60 6.49 3.10
CA SER A 300 16.93 6.66 2.52
C SER A 300 17.99 7.05 3.57
N LEU A 301 17.61 7.80 4.60
CA LEU A 301 18.46 8.14 5.75
C LEU A 301 18.63 6.99 6.74
N LEU A 302 17.70 6.04 6.80
CA LEU A 302 17.74 4.88 7.71
C LEU A 302 18.44 3.65 7.12
N ARG A 303 18.56 3.54 5.79
CA ARG A 303 19.40 2.51 5.15
C ARG A 303 20.83 2.64 5.69
N LYS A 304 21.38 1.53 6.21
CA LYS A 304 22.83 1.44 6.49
C LYS A 304 23.56 1.75 5.18
N PRO A 305 24.71 2.45 5.21
CA PRO A 305 25.46 2.73 4.00
C PRO A 305 25.98 1.39 3.46
N ASP A 306 25.27 0.81 2.50
CA ASP A 306 25.85 -0.20 1.64
C ASP A 306 26.91 0.50 0.79
N LYS A 307 28.12 -0.08 0.77
CA LYS A 307 29.29 0.46 0.07
C LYS A 307 29.19 0.32 -1.47
N THR A 308 27.99 0.24 -2.01
CA THR A 308 27.69 0.21 -3.43
C THR A 308 26.79 1.40 -3.76
N LEU A 309 27.47 2.52 -4.04
CA LEU A 309 27.16 3.60 -5.01
C LEU A 309 25.82 3.47 -5.78
N VAL A 310 25.03 4.52 -6.01
CA VAL A 310 25.37 5.85 -6.53
C VAL A 310 24.34 6.88 -6.05
N ILE A 311 24.82 8.11 -5.80
CA ILE A 311 24.02 9.33 -5.63
C ILE A 311 23.31 9.60 -6.96
N ASP A 312 22.00 9.37 -7.02
CA ASP A 312 21.21 10.02 -8.06
C ASP A 312 20.79 11.41 -7.57
N ASN A 313 21.17 12.38 -8.38
CA ASN A 313 21.17 13.81 -8.16
C ASN A 313 19.77 14.33 -7.78
N PRO A 314 19.59 15.08 -6.67
CA PRO A 314 18.28 15.64 -6.27
C PRO A 314 17.87 16.87 -7.11
N LYS A 315 18.43 17.02 -8.32
CA LYS A 315 18.11 18.08 -9.26
C LYS A 315 17.98 17.47 -10.65
N ILE A 316 16.85 17.76 -11.30
CA ILE A 316 16.52 17.57 -12.73
C ILE A 316 15.60 16.37 -13.02
N ASN A 317 14.28 16.60 -12.91
CA ASN A 317 13.30 16.60 -14.02
C ASN A 317 11.88 16.47 -13.47
N ILE A 318 11.29 17.61 -13.12
CA ILE A 318 9.83 17.73 -12.95
C ILE A 318 9.25 17.62 -14.36
N ILE A 319 8.64 16.49 -14.70
CA ILE A 319 7.79 16.41 -15.89
C ILE A 319 6.44 17.01 -15.48
N HIS A 320 6.22 18.26 -15.85
CA HIS A 320 4.89 18.84 -15.87
C HIS A 320 4.05 18.06 -16.88
N LEU A 321 3.01 17.36 -16.42
CA LEU A 321 1.96 16.87 -17.32
C LEU A 321 1.19 18.09 -17.84
N TYR A 322 1.58 18.58 -19.03
CA TYR A 322 0.75 19.48 -19.80
C TYR A 322 -0.42 18.67 -20.36
N SER A 323 -1.62 18.91 -19.83
CA SER A 323 -2.86 18.61 -20.54
C SER A 323 -2.81 19.37 -21.86
N ILE A 324 -2.74 18.65 -22.99
CA ILE A 324 -3.02 19.23 -24.29
C ILE A 324 -4.52 19.53 -24.31
N VAL A 325 -4.84 20.80 -24.04
CA VAL A 325 -6.13 21.38 -24.42
C VAL A 325 -6.17 21.31 -25.95
N SER A 326 -6.93 20.38 -26.50
CA SER A 326 -7.33 20.45 -27.91
C SER A 326 -8.32 21.60 -28.05
N GLN A 327 -7.79 22.82 -28.28
CA GLN A 327 -8.52 23.82 -29.04
C GLN A 327 -8.33 23.50 -30.52
N LEU A 328 -9.39 23.02 -31.16
CA LEU A 328 -9.61 23.23 -32.59
C LEU A 328 -11.11 23.46 -32.80
N LEU A 329 -11.41 24.73 -33.10
CA LEU A 329 -12.55 25.34 -33.82
C LEU A 329 -13.93 24.69 -33.72
#